data_AF-A0A3D3KSJ1-F1
#
_entry.id   AF-A0A3D3KSJ1-F1
#
_cell.length_a   1.000
_cell.length_b   1.000
_cell.length_c   1.000
_cell.angle_alpha   90.00
_cell.angle_beta   90.00
_cell.angle_gamma   90.00
#
_symmetry.space_group_name_H-M   'P 1'
#
loop_
_entity.id
_entity.type
_entity.pdbx_description
1 polymer ?
#
loop_
_entity_poly.entity_id
_entity_poly.type
_entity_poly.pdbx_seq_one_letter_code
_entity_poly.pdbx_strand_id
1 'polypeptide(L)' 'EGMENPYERLKDLTRGQRVNAARMQEFVQSLGLSPEAEARLLALTPGKYTGIADQLVDHLK' A
#
# COMPACT_ATOMS: atom_id res chain seq x y z
N GLU A 1 -10.30 -5.67 -12.53
CA GLU A 1 -9.60 -6.92 -12.92
C GLU A 1 -8.64 -7.31 -11.81
N GLY A 2 -8.39 -8.60 -11.62
CA GLY A 2 -7.47 -9.09 -10.59
C GLY A 2 -6.05 -9.20 -11.14
N MET A 3 -5.06 -8.75 -10.37
CA MET A 3 -3.64 -8.95 -10.68
C MET A 3 -3.22 -10.39 -10.37
N GLU A 4 -2.39 -10.99 -11.21
CA GLU A 4 -1.79 -12.29 -10.92
C GLU A 4 -0.72 -12.19 -9.82
N ASN A 5 -0.83 -13.06 -8.82
CA ASN A 5 0.16 -13.23 -7.74
C ASN A 5 0.53 -11.94 -6.98
N PRO A 6 -0.44 -11.14 -6.49
CA PRO A 6 -0.17 -9.82 -5.89
C PRO A 6 0.67 -9.92 -4.61
N TYR A 7 0.44 -10.97 -3.80
CA TYR A 7 1.19 -11.21 -2.58
C TYR A 7 2.67 -11.53 -2.86
N GLU A 8 2.94 -12.40 -3.84
CA GLU A 8 4.30 -12.83 -4.18
C GLU A 8 5.14 -11.66 -4.69
N ARG A 9 4.58 -10.82 -5.58
CA ARG A 9 5.25 -9.61 -6.09
C ARG A 9 5.65 -8.65 -4.97
N LEU A 10 4.77 -8.44 -3.99
CA LEU A 10 5.07 -7.58 -2.84
C LEU A 10 6.10 -8.21 -1.89
N LYS A 11 6.02 -9.53 -1.69
CA LYS A 11 6.97 -10.29 -0.88
C LYS A 11 8.38 -10.17 -1.45
N ASP A 12 8.56 -10.31 -2.76
CA ASP A 12 9.87 -10.22 -3.39
C ASP A 12 10.54 -8.85 -3.22
N LEU A 13 9.74 -7.77 -3.17
CA LEU A 13 10.24 -6.41 -2.91
C LEU A 13 10.67 -6.21 -1.46
N THR A 14 9.91 -6.78 -0.52
CA THR A 14 10.00 -6.46 0.92
C THR A 14 10.82 -7.47 1.72
N ARG A 15 10.99 -8.69 1.22
CA ARG A 15 11.64 -9.77 1.95
C ARG A 15 13.16 -9.58 1.96
N GLY A 16 13.72 -9.48 3.16
CA GLY A 16 15.16 -9.37 3.36
C GLY A 16 15.77 -8.04 2.90
N GLN A 17 14.95 -7.05 2.53
CA GLN A 17 15.40 -5.75 2.06
C GLN A 17 14.73 -4.62 2.84
N ARG A 18 15.48 -3.55 3.08
CA ARG A 18 14.93 -2.35 3.70
C ARG A 18 14.16 -1.55 2.64
N VAL A 19 12.88 -1.33 2.89
CA VAL A 19 12.00 -0.57 1.99
C VAL A 19 11.86 0.86 2.51
N ASN A 20 11.93 1.82 1.59
CA ASN A 20 11.69 3.24 1.86
C ASN A 20 10.53 3.75 0.98
N ALA A 21 10.14 5.01 1.17
CA ALA A 21 9.01 5.60 0.45
C ALA A 21 9.20 5.58 -1.08
N ALA A 22 10.38 5.99 -1.56
CA ALA A 22 10.69 6.03 -2.99
C ALA A 22 10.55 4.63 -3.64
N ARG A 23 11.12 3.61 -3.01
CA ARG A 23 11.06 2.23 -3.50
C ARG A 23 9.64 1.66 -3.53
N MET A 24 8.79 2.05 -2.58
CA MET A 24 7.38 1.67 -2.57
C MET A 24 6.60 2.39 -3.69
N GLN A 25 6.90 3.66 -3.94
CA GLN A 25 6.28 4.42 -5.03
C GLN A 25 6.65 3.85 -6.41
N GLU A 26 7.93 3.55 -6.64
CA GLU A 26 8.40 2.89 -7.86
C GLU A 26 7.71 1.53 -8.07
N PHE A 27 7.56 0.74 -7.00
CA PHE A 27 6.83 -0.52 -7.08
C PHE A 27 5.39 -0.31 -7.52
N VAL A 28 4.65 0.60 -6.88
CA VAL A 28 3.24 0.89 -7.22
C VAL A 28 3.09 1.32 -8.68
N GLN A 29 4.00 2.15 -9.20
CA GLN A 29 4.00 2.57 -10.61
C GLN A 29 4.28 1.39 -11.58
N SER A 30 5.12 0.44 -11.18
CA SER A 30 5.42 -0.75 -12.00
C SER A 30 4.28 -1.78 -12.08
N LEU A 31 3.23 -1.63 -11.28
CA LEU A 31 2.12 -2.59 -11.21
C LEU A 31 1.12 -2.46 -12.36
N GLY A 32 1.15 -1.36 -13.13
CA GLY A 32 0.23 -1.14 -14.25
C GLY A 32 -1.24 -1.07 -13.81
N LEU A 33 -1.49 -0.45 -12.66
CA LEU A 33 -2.83 -0.30 -12.09
C LEU A 33 -3.65 0.73 -12.88
N SER A 34 -4.95 0.81 -12.60
CA SER A 34 -5.74 1.94 -13.07
C SER A 34 -5.22 3.25 -12.45
N PRO A 35 -5.35 4.40 -13.13
CA PRO A 35 -4.85 5.68 -12.62
C PRO A 35 -5.39 6.03 -11.24
N GLU A 36 -6.66 5.70 -10.97
CA GLU A 36 -7.30 5.93 -9.67
C GLU A 36 -6.69 5.05 -8.56
N ALA A 37 -6.47 3.77 -8.84
CA ALA A 37 -5.88 2.85 -7.88
C ALA A 37 -4.42 3.22 -7.59
N GLU A 38 -3.66 3.58 -8.61
CA GLU A 38 -2.28 4.04 -8.48
C GLU A 38 -2.19 5.31 -7.63
N ALA A 39 -2.99 6.34 -7.95
CA ALA A 39 -3.02 7.59 -7.21
C ALA A 39 -3.38 7.38 -5.73
N ARG A 40 -4.36 6.50 -5.45
CA ARG A 40 -4.73 6.14 -4.07
C ARG A 40 -3.57 5.50 -3.31
N LEU A 41 -2.85 4.57 -3.94
CA LEU A 41 -1.72 3.88 -3.30
C LEU A 41 -0.52 4.81 -3.12
N LEU A 42 -0.25 5.71 -4.07
CA LEU A 42 0.83 6.70 -3.96
C LEU A 42 0.58 7.75 -2.86
N ALA A 43 -0.69 8.01 -2.52
CA ALA A 43 -1.07 8.92 -1.43
C ALA A 43 -0.96 8.28 -0.03
N LEU A 44 -0.79 6.95 0.06
CA LEU A 44 -0.66 6.26 1.34
C LEU A 44 0.70 6.53 2.00
N THR A 45 0.68 6.61 3.32
CA THR A 45 1.86 6.68 4.16
C THR A 45 1.64 5.81 5.39
N PRO A 46 2.70 5.30 6.04
CA PRO A 46 2.54 4.51 7.27
C PRO A 46 1.71 5.23 8.34
N GLY A 47 1.84 6.57 8.47
CA GLY A 47 1.08 7.35 9.44
C GLY A 47 -0.41 7.54 9.10
N LYS A 48 -0.80 7.46 7.82
CA LYS A 48 -2.20 7.54 7.39
C LYS A 48 -2.85 6.17 7.20
N TYR A 49 -2.05 5.10 7.19
CA TYR A 49 -2.53 3.74 6.98
C TYR A 49 -2.94 3.09 8.32
N THR A 50 -3.88 3.74 9.02
CA THR A 50 -4.39 3.31 10.34
C THR A 50 -5.72 2.55 10.24
N GLY A 51 -6.29 2.41 9.05
CA GLY A 51 -7.57 1.75 8.83
C GLY A 51 -8.71 2.48 9.53
N ILE A 52 -9.59 1.73 10.21
CA ILE A 52 -10.73 2.28 10.96
C ILE A 52 -10.40 2.55 12.43
N ALA A 53 -9.12 2.65 12.80
CA ALA A 53 -8.70 2.79 14.19
C ALA A 53 -9.37 3.98 14.90
N ASP A 54 -9.45 5.14 14.24
CA ASP A 54 -10.09 6.36 14.75
C ASP A 54 -11.58 6.13 15.06
N GLN A 55 -12.30 5.50 14.13
CA GLN A 55 -13.73 5.17 14.29
C GLN A 55 -13.97 4.20 15.44
N LEU A 56 -13.05 3.25 15.67
CA LEU A 56 -13.16 2.31 16.79
C LEU A 56 -13.03 3.02 18.15
N VAL A 57 -12.23 4.09 18.23
CA VAL A 57 -12.11 4.90 19.46
C VAL A 57 -13.42 5.63 19.77
N ASP A 58 -14.13 6.13 18.75
CA ASP A 58 -15.43 6.79 18.92
C ASP A 58 -16.52 5.88 19.52
N HIS A 59 -16.36 4.56 19.42
CA HIS A 59 -17.29 3.57 19.98
C HIS A 59 -17.06 3.26 21.47
N LEU A 60 -16.00 3.78 22.10
CA LEU A 60 -15.70 3.57 23.52
C LEU A 60 -16.52 4.44 24.49
N LYS A 61 -17.57 5.09 24.00
CA LYS A 61 -18.48 5.94 24.79
C LYS A 61 -19.20 5.19 25.89
#